data_AF-M7A564-F1
#
_entry.id   AF-M7A564-F1
#
_cell.length_a   1.000
_cell.length_b   1.000
_cell.length_c   1.000
_cell.angle_alpha   90.00
_cell.angle_beta   90.00
_cell.angle_gamma   90.00
#
_symmetry.space_group_name_H-M   'P 1'
#
loop_
_entity.id
_entity.type
_entity.pdbx_description
1 polymer ?
#
loop_
_entity_poly.entity_id
_entity_poly.type
_entity_poly.pdbx_seq_one_letter_code
_entity_poly.pdbx_strand_id
1 'polypeptide(L)'
;MEVKSAKELKRISKELQENFLNRWKLLNLEQDKDRLKSLTEKAEDPNLWNNPEEARLVSQKKTNSKKTQSLVYYSAGYIRFS
;
A
#
# COMPACT_ATOMS: atom_id res chain seq x y z
N MET A 1 22.26 -24.81 -4.24
CA MET A 1 21.58 -23.83 -3.36
C MET A 1 22.56 -23.50 -2.26
N GLU A 2 23.15 -22.31 -2.27
CA GLU A 2 24.14 -21.93 -1.25
C GLU A 2 23.42 -21.64 0.08
N VAL A 3 23.74 -22.42 1.11
CA VAL A 3 23.16 -22.25 2.44
C VAL A 3 23.97 -21.17 3.16
N LYS A 4 23.36 -19.99 3.35
CA LYS A 4 23.99 -18.88 4.08
C LYS A 4 24.27 -19.25 5.52
N SER A 5 25.34 -18.71 6.09
CA SER A 5 25.69 -18.96 7.49
C SER A 5 24.66 -18.33 8.43
N ALA A 6 24.53 -18.88 9.64
CA ALA A 6 23.61 -18.36 10.66
C ALA A 6 23.87 -16.88 11.02
N LYS A 7 25.13 -16.42 10.92
CA LYS A 7 25.50 -15.02 11.14
C LYS A 7 24.99 -14.11 10.02
N GLU A 8 25.11 -14.54 8.77
CA GLU A 8 24.59 -13.79 7.62
C GLU A 8 23.06 -13.75 7.62
N LEU A 9 22.39 -14.84 7.97
CA LEU A 9 20.94 -14.86 8.10
C LEU A 9 20.44 -13.87 9.16
N LYS A 10 21.12 -13.80 10.32
CA LYS A 10 20.81 -12.80 11.36
C LYS A 10 21.01 -11.37 10.88
N ARG A 11 22.07 -11.11 10.10
CA ARG A 11 22.33 -9.78 9.52
C ARG A 11 21.24 -9.39 8.53
N ILE A 12 20.94 -10.27 7.58
CA ILE A 12 19.89 -10.05 6.57
C ILE A 12 18.53 -9.84 7.23
N SER A 13 18.22 -10.60 8.29
CA SER A 13 16.99 -10.43 9.06
C SER A 13 16.89 -9.03 9.68
N LYS A 14 17.97 -8.50 10.28
CA LYS A 14 17.98 -7.14 10.82
C LYS A 14 17.84 -6.08 9.74
N GLU A 15 18.60 -6.19 8.65
CA GLU A 15 18.50 -5.26 7.51
C GLU A 15 17.08 -5.28 6.92
N LEU A 16 16.42 -6.43 6.86
CA LEU A 16 15.04 -6.54 6.41
C LEU A 16 14.05 -5.86 7.37
N GLN A 17 14.20 -6.06 8.67
CA GLN A 17 13.38 -5.41 9.70
C GLN A 17 13.51 -3.88 9.65
N GLU A 18 14.73 -3.36 9.56
CA GLU A 18 15.00 -1.92 9.47
C GLU A 18 14.45 -1.31 8.19
N ASN A 19 14.68 -1.96 7.04
CA ASN A 19 14.13 -1.53 5.76
C ASN A 19 12.59 -1.51 5.77
N PHE A 20 11.98 -2.51 6.41
CA PHE A 20 10.52 -2.54 6.57
C PHE A 20 10.02 -1.38 7.43
N LEU A 21 10.62 -1.16 8.60
CA LEU A 21 10.23 -0.07 9.51
C LEU A 21 10.39 1.31 8.85
N ASN A 22 11.46 1.51 8.09
CA ASN A 22 11.69 2.76 7.36
C ASN A 22 10.62 2.96 6.27
N ARG A 23 10.31 1.93 5.48
CA ARG A 23 9.24 2.00 4.48
C ARG A 23 7.87 2.23 5.12
N TRP A 24 7.61 1.59 6.26
CA TRP A 24 6.37 1.75 7.02
C TRP A 24 6.20 3.19 7.51
N LYS A 25 7.26 3.83 8.02
CA LYS A 25 7.24 5.24 8.44
C LYS A 25 7.03 6.21 7.28
N LEU A 26 7.56 5.88 6.09
CA LEU A 26 7.37 6.70 4.88
C LEU A 26 5.96 6.56 4.28
N LEU A 27 5.25 5.48 4.59
CA LEU A 27 3.88 5.29 4.17
C LEU A 27 2.94 6.11 5.06
N ASN A 28 2.34 7.15 4.48
CA ASN A 28 1.38 8.00 5.17
C ASN A 28 -0.02 7.37 5.12
N LEU A 29 -0.17 6.22 5.79
CA LEU A 29 -1.32 5.32 5.65
C LEU A 29 -2.67 5.95 6.01
N GLU A 30 -2.67 6.92 6.91
CA GLU A 30 -3.86 7.66 7.30
C GLU A 30 -4.30 8.59 6.15
N GLN A 31 -3.37 9.36 5.60
CA GLN A 31 -3.63 10.23 4.46
C GLN A 31 -4.07 9.43 3.22
N ASP A 32 -3.48 8.26 2.99
CA ASP A 32 -3.85 7.39 1.88
C ASP A 32 -5.25 6.77 2.06
N LYS A 33 -5.66 6.48 3.30
CA LYS A 33 -7.05 6.07 3.62
C LYS A 33 -8.03 7.19 3.33
N ASP A 34 -7.76 8.41 3.77
CA ASP A 34 -8.63 9.57 3.55
C ASP A 34 -8.77 9.89 2.05
N ARG A 35 -7.65 9.82 1.31
CA ARG A 35 -7.66 9.95 -0.15
C ARG A 35 -8.51 8.89 -0.83
N LEU A 36 -8.39 7.63 -0.41
CA LEU A 36 -9.19 6.55 -0.99
C LEU A 36 -10.68 6.73 -0.69
N LYS A 37 -11.03 7.20 0.52
CA LYS A 37 -12.41 7.53 0.90
C LYS A 37 -12.97 8.63 0.01
N SER A 38 -12.24 9.74 -0.14
CA SER A 38 -12.64 10.84 -1.02
C SER A 38 -12.79 10.42 -2.50
N LEU A 39 -11.89 9.58 -3.02
CA LEU A 39 -12.03 9.02 -4.37
C LEU A 39 -13.23 8.07 -4.51
N THR A 40 -13.63 7.41 -3.43
CA THR A 40 -14.80 6.53 -3.41
C THR A 40 -16.08 7.34 -3.44
N GLU A 41 -16.18 8.35 -2.59
CA GLU A 41 -17.29 9.31 -2.56
C GLU A 41 -17.44 10.03 -3.90
N LYS A 42 -16.34 10.49 -4.51
CA LYS A 42 -16.38 11.09 -5.86
C LYS A 42 -16.86 10.14 -6.94
N ALA A 43 -16.50 8.86 -6.87
CA ALA A 43 -16.93 7.87 -7.84
C ALA A 43 -18.42 7.50 -7.71
N GLU A 44 -19.03 7.79 -6.55
CA GLU A 44 -20.46 7.58 -6.28
C GLU A 44 -21.31 8.77 -6.74
N ASP A 45 -20.71 9.94 -7.03
CA ASP A 45 -21.41 11.09 -7.60
C ASP A 45 -21.86 10.78 -9.05
N PRO A 46 -23.18 10.77 -9.34
CA PRO A 46 -23.70 10.57 -10.69
C PRO A 46 -23.17 11.58 -11.70
N ASN A 47 -22.85 12.80 -11.25
CA ASN A 47 -22.37 13.88 -12.12
C ASN A 47 -20.95 13.65 -12.63
N LEU A 48 -20.15 12.82 -11.96
CA LEU A 48 -18.82 12.45 -12.43
C LEU A 48 -18.88 11.80 -13.82
N TRP A 49 -19.93 11.02 -14.07
CA TRP A 49 -20.11 10.29 -15.33
C TRP A 49 -20.56 11.17 -16.49
N ASN A 50 -20.88 12.44 -16.23
CA ASN A 50 -21.12 13.44 -17.27
C ASN A 50 -19.82 13.83 -17.99
N ASN A 51 -18.65 13.56 -17.38
CA ASN A 51 -17.34 13.78 -17.98
C ASN A 51 -16.53 12.46 -18.03
N PRO A 52 -16.49 11.78 -19.19
CA PRO A 52 -15.87 10.46 -19.29
C PRO A 52 -14.37 10.45 -19.01
N GLU A 53 -13.63 11.52 -19.34
CA GLU A 53 -12.20 11.61 -19.03
C GLU A 53 -11.96 11.75 -17.52
N GLU A 54 -12.78 12.53 -16.84
CA GLU A 54 -12.68 12.71 -15.39
C GLU A 54 -13.05 11.40 -14.66
N ALA A 55 -14.12 10.73 -15.09
CA ALA A 55 -14.52 9.43 -14.56
C ALA A 55 -13.41 8.37 -14.72
N ARG A 56 -12.72 8.36 -15.87
CA ARG A 56 -11.57 7.47 -16.12
C ARG A 56 -10.41 7.76 -15.16
N LEU A 57 -10.06 9.03 -14.98
CA LEU A 57 -8.98 9.44 -14.08
C LEU A 57 -9.29 9.10 -12.61
N VAL A 58 -10.52 9.35 -12.16
CA VAL A 58 -10.96 9.04 -10.80
C VAL A 58 -10.95 7.51 -10.57
N SER A 59 -11.47 6.74 -11.53
CA SER A 59 -11.48 5.27 -11.46
C SER A 59 -10.07 4.68 -11.43
N GLN A 60 -9.16 5.21 -12.24
CA GLN A 60 -7.76 4.78 -12.27
C GLN A 60 -7.05 5.10 -10.95
N LYS A 61 -7.22 6.32 -10.42
CA LYS A 61 -6.65 6.72 -9.13
C LYS A 61 -7.19 5.87 -7.98
N LYS A 62 -8.48 5.55 -7.97
CA LYS A 62 -9.11 4.65 -6.99
C LYS A 62 -8.51 3.25 -7.06
N THR A 63 -8.34 2.70 -8.26
CA THR A 63 -7.76 1.36 -8.49
C THR A 63 -6.32 1.28 -7.99
N ASN A 64 -5.49 2.27 -8.35
CA ASN A 64 -4.10 2.32 -7.91
C ASN A 64 -3.99 2.43 -6.39
N SER A 65 -4.81 3.29 -5.77
CA SER A 65 -4.84 3.48 -4.32
C SER A 65 -5.26 2.20 -3.58
N LYS A 66 -6.26 1.47 -4.09
CA LYS A 66 -6.67 0.16 -3.56
C LYS A 66 -5.55 -0.88 -3.65
N LYS A 67 -4.83 -0.93 -4.78
CA LYS A 67 -3.73 -1.88 -4.98
C LYS A 67 -2.61 -1.64 -3.96
N THR A 68 -2.20 -0.39 -3.78
CA THR A 68 -1.20 0.01 -2.79
C THR A 68 -1.65 -0.35 -1.37
N GLN A 69 -2.90 -0.03 -1.01
CA GLN A 69 -3.44 -0.36 0.30
C GLN A 69 -3.47 -1.88 0.54
N SER A 70 -3.86 -2.69 -0.44
CA SER A 70 -3.86 -4.15 -0.29
C SER A 70 -2.45 -4.69 -0.04
N LEU A 71 -1.44 -4.20 -0.77
CA LEU A 71 -0.04 -4.64 -0.61
C LEU A 71 0.50 -4.28 0.78
N VAL A 72 0.11 -3.13 1.32
CA VAL A 72 0.45 -2.74 2.69
C VAL A 72 -0.24 -3.66 3.70
N TYR A 73 -1.54 -3.98 3.54
CA TYR A 73 -2.23 -4.87 4.46
C TYR A 73 -1.68 -6.30 4.44
N TYR A 74 -1.35 -6.84 3.27
CA TYR A 74 -0.71 -8.16 3.18
C TYR A 74 0.65 -8.16 3.87
N SER A 75 1.49 -7.15 3.63
CA SER A 75 2.81 -7.08 4.28
C SER A 75 2.73 -6.84 5.80
N ALA A 76 1.74 -6.09 6.28
CA ALA A 76 1.52 -5.88 7.71
C ALA A 76 0.87 -7.08 8.43
N GLY A 77 -0.02 -7.81 7.76
CA GLY A 77 -0.69 -8.99 8.31
C GLY A 77 0.26 -10.14 8.61
N TYR A 78 1.30 -10.32 7.78
CA TYR A 78 2.34 -11.33 8.01
C TYR A 78 3.20 -11.06 9.26
N ILE A 79 3.27 -9.82 9.73
CA ILE A 79 4.11 -9.44 10.89
C ILE A 79 3.36 -9.60 12.22
N ARG A 80 2.02 -9.56 12.22
CA ARG A 80 1.22 -9.74 13.44
C ARG A 80 1.05 -11.20 13.87
N PHE A 81 1.49 -12.15 13.04
CA PHE A 81 1.31 -13.59 13.25
C PHE A 81 2.62 -14.40 13.21
N SER A 82 3.80 -13.76 13.18
CA SER A 82 5.12 -14.40 13.38
C SER A 82 5.81 -13.80 14.59
#